data_AF-A0AA47N367-F1
#
_entry.id   AF-A0AA47N367-F1
#
_cell.length_a   1.000
_cell.length_b   1.000
_cell.length_c   1.000
_cell.angle_alpha   90.00
_cell.angle_beta   90.00
_cell.angle_gamma   90.00
#
_symmetry.space_group_name_H-M   'P 1'
#
loop_
_entity.id
_entity.type
_entity.pdbx_description
1 polymer ?
#
loop_
_entity_poly.entity_id
_entity_poly.type
_entity_poly.pdbx_seq_one_letter_code
_entity_poly.pdbx_strand_id
1 'polypeptide(L)'
;MFFSVVAKRMTSYLLENSYIDTSCQKVGIPGFPGCVEHSAMIWDQIQTAKREKSDLHVVWLDLENAYGSVPHHLPLIGGRWFEE
;
A
#
# COMPACT_ATOMS: atom_id res chain seq x y z
N MET A 1 -12.32 19.15 -7.18
CA MET A 1 -11.29 19.81 -6.33
C MET A 1 -11.39 19.42 -4.85
N PHE A 2 -12.56 19.24 -4.24
CA PHE A 2 -12.70 18.83 -2.82
C PHE A 2 -11.98 17.52 -2.45
N PHE A 3 -12.28 16.40 -3.13
CA PHE A 3 -11.72 15.09 -2.77
C PHE A 3 -10.20 15.01 -2.87
N SER A 4 -9.58 15.74 -3.79
CA SER A 4 -8.12 15.80 -3.92
C SER A 4 -7.46 16.45 -2.70
N VAL A 5 -8.11 17.46 -2.10
CA VAL A 5 -7.61 18.11 -0.87
C VAL A 5 -7.75 17.17 0.32
N VAL A 6 -8.89 16.50 0.44
CA VAL A 6 -9.13 15.50 1.51
C VAL A 6 -8.12 14.36 1.41
N ALA A 7 -7.95 13.78 0.21
CA ALA A 7 -6.98 12.72 -0.03
C ALA A 7 -5.56 13.14 0.38
N LYS A 8 -5.10 14.33 -0.06
CA LYS A 8 -3.78 14.84 0.30
C LYS A 8 -3.59 14.97 1.82
N ARG A 9 -4.56 15.55 2.52
CA ARG A 9 -4.51 15.72 3.98
C ARG A 9 -4.51 14.38 4.71
N MET A 10 -5.35 13.45 4.28
CA MET A 10 -5.42 12.11 4.86
C MET A 10 -4.11 11.34 4.65
N THR A 11 -3.52 11.40 3.45
CA THR A 11 -2.22 10.77 3.18
C THR A 11 -1.12 11.37 4.06
N SER A 12 -1.03 12.70 4.18
CA SER A 12 -0.05 13.36 5.07
C SER A 12 -0.22 12.90 6.52
N TYR A 13 -1.46 12.90 7.02
CA TYR A 13 -1.76 12.46 8.38
C TYR A 13 -1.34 11.00 8.63
N LEU A 14 -1.66 10.08 7.72
CA LEU A 14 -1.31 8.67 7.86
C LEU A 14 0.20 8.43 7.84
N LEU A 15 0.95 9.21 7.05
CA LEU A 15 2.40 9.11 6.96
C LEU A 15 3.09 9.71 8.19
N GLU A 16 2.68 10.90 8.64
CA GLU A 16 3.25 11.59 9.80
C GLU A 16 3.09 10.77 11.08
N ASN A 17 1.98 10.06 11.22
CA ASN A 17 1.69 9.19 12.37
C ASN A 17 2.21 7.75 12.20
N SER A 18 2.96 7.46 11.12
CA SER A 18 3.51 6.13 10.84
C SER A 18 2.46 5.01 10.80
N TYR A 19 1.22 5.30 10.39
CA TYR A 19 0.16 4.29 10.23
C TYR A 19 0.32 3.47 8.95
N ILE A 20 1.14 3.96 8.01
CA ILE A 20 1.49 3.25 6.78
C ILE A 20 3.00 3.01 6.78
N ASP A 21 3.39 1.74 6.67
CA ASP A 21 4.77 1.37 6.42
C ASP A 21 5.09 1.52 4.92
N THR A 22 5.93 2.51 4.60
CA THR A 22 6.35 2.84 3.24
C THR A 22 7.34 1.85 2.63
N SER A 23 7.95 0.97 3.45
CA SER A 23 8.81 -0.10 2.95
C SER A 23 7.99 -1.16 2.17
N CYS A 24 6.77 -1.43 2.64
CA CYS A 24 5.85 -2.40 2.06
C CYS A 24 4.79 -1.74 1.16
N GLN A 25 4.05 -0.75 1.67
CA GLN A 25 2.95 -0.12 0.93
C GLN A 25 3.44 1.09 0.14
N LYS A 26 3.42 0.98 -1.18
CA LYS A 26 3.85 2.06 -2.10
C LYS A 26 2.72 2.61 -2.96
N VAL A 27 1.60 1.91 -3.02
CA VAL A 27 0.41 2.33 -3.77
C VAL A 27 -0.30 3.45 -3.03
N GLY A 28 -0.62 4.54 -3.74
CA GLY A 28 -1.34 5.68 -3.18
C GLY A 28 -0.49 6.67 -2.39
N ILE A 29 0.83 6.48 -2.35
CA ILE A 29 1.77 7.39 -1.69
C ILE A 29 2.54 8.20 -2.75
N PRO A 30 2.50 9.54 -2.71
CA PRO A 30 3.27 10.37 -3.64
C PRO A 30 4.77 10.12 -3.50
N GLY A 31 5.49 10.09 -4.63
CA GLY A 31 6.96 10.02 -4.64
C GLY A 31 7.57 8.61 -4.69
N PHE A 32 6.75 7.55 -4.71
CA PHE A 32 7.25 6.17 -4.82
C PHE A 32 6.96 5.56 -6.20
N PRO A 33 7.97 5.07 -6.94
CA PRO A 33 7.78 4.34 -8.20
C PRO A 33 7.42 2.86 -7.95
N GLY A 34 6.34 2.62 -7.20
CA GLY A 34 6.00 1.28 -6.67
C GLY A 34 5.93 0.17 -7.72
N CYS A 35 5.36 0.42 -8.90
CA CYS A 35 5.26 -0.59 -9.97
C CYS A 35 6.63 -1.03 -10.51
N VAL A 36 7.56 -0.09 -10.65
CA VAL A 36 8.91 -0.37 -11.15
C VAL A 36 9.70 -1.11 -10.09
N GLU A 37 9.61 -0.65 -8.83
CA GLU A 37 10.32 -1.27 -7.72
C GLU A 37 9.86 -2.71 -7.46
N HIS A 38 8.56 -2.98 -7.44
CA HIS A 38 8.04 -4.33 -7.23
C HIS A 38 8.43 -5.28 -8.38
N SER A 39 8.36 -4.81 -9.63
CA SER A 39 8.75 -5.61 -10.78
C SER A 39 10.25 -5.92 -10.77
N ALA A 40 11.08 -4.92 -10.43
CA ALA A 40 12.53 -5.09 -10.31
C ALA A 40 12.90 -6.04 -9.15
N MET A 41 12.23 -5.93 -8.00
CA MET A 41 12.41 -6.81 -6.86
C MET A 41 12.11 -8.27 -7.24
N ILE A 42 10.97 -8.53 -7.87
CA ILE A 42 10.60 -9.89 -8.31
C ILE A 42 11.62 -10.42 -9.32
N TRP A 43 12.06 -9.57 -10.26
CA TRP A 43 13.08 -9.96 -11.23
C TRP A 43 14.41 -10.34 -10.57
N ASP A 44 14.86 -9.55 -9.59
CA ASP A 44 16.09 -9.83 -8.85
C ASP A 44 16.00 -11.16 -8.07
N GLN A 45 14.87 -11.43 -7.42
CA GLN A 45 14.62 -12.71 -6.75
C GLN A 45 14.67 -13.89 -7.73
N ILE A 46 14.09 -13.74 -8.93
CA ILE A 46 14.17 -14.76 -9.99
C ILE A 46 15.62 -15.01 -10.42
N GLN A 47 16.41 -13.96 -10.65
CA GLN A 47 17.82 -14.12 -11.04
C GLN A 47 18.66 -14.77 -9.93
N THR A 48 18.39 -14.42 -8.68
CA THR A 48 19.06 -14.97 -7.51
C THR A 48 18.76 -16.46 -7.35
N ALA A 49 17.49 -16.88 -7.43
CA ALA A 49 17.11 -18.28 -7.40
C ALA A 49 17.77 -19.09 -8.53
N LYS A 50 17.83 -18.53 -9.74
CA LYS A 50 18.52 -19.16 -10.89
C LYS A 50 20.02 -19.32 -10.66
N ARG A 51 20.69 -18.32 -10.07
CA ARG A 51 22.13 -18.36 -9.78
C ARG A 51 22.47 -19.37 -8.70
N GLU A 52 21.63 -19.45 -7.67
CA GLU A 52 21.84 -20.30 -6.49
C GLU A 52 21.29 -21.71 -6.67
N LYS A 53 20.56 -21.97 -7.77
CA LYS A 53 19.85 -23.23 -8.04
C LYS A 53 18.90 -23.60 -6.90
N SER A 54 18.24 -22.58 -6.34
CA SER A 54 17.24 -22.71 -5.29
C SER A 54 15.84 -22.52 -5.85
N ASP A 55 14.84 -23.02 -5.12
CA ASP A 55 13.44 -22.86 -5.47
C ASP A 55 12.94 -21.46 -5.06
N LEU A 56 12.13 -20.85 -5.91
CA LEU A 56 11.43 -19.59 -5.64
C LEU A 56 9.92 -19.83 -5.72
N HIS A 57 9.22 -19.57 -4.61
CA HIS A 57 7.77 -19.61 -4.54
C HIS A 57 7.22 -18.19 -4.45
N VAL A 58 6.30 -17.84 -5.36
CA VAL A 58 5.66 -16.52 -5.41
C VAL A 58 4.16 -16.69 -5.20
N VAL A 59 3.60 -15.94 -4.25
CA VAL A 59 2.16 -15.92 -3.97
C VAL A 59 1.61 -14.58 -4.44
N TRP A 60 0.62 -14.64 -5.34
CA TRP A 60 -0.11 -13.47 -5.82
C TRP A 60 -1.44 -13.38 -5.06
N LEU A 61 -1.65 -12.28 -4.35
CA LEU A 61 -2.87 -12.01 -3.59
C LEU A 61 -3.60 -10.83 -4.22
N ASP A 62 -4.91 -10.96 -4.39
CA ASP A 62 -5.80 -9.92 -4.90
C ASP A 62 -7.09 -9.89 -4.09
N LEU A 63 -7.73 -8.73 -4.00
CA LEU A 63 -8.98 -8.53 -3.27
C LEU A 63 -10.15 -8.34 -4.23
N GLU A 64 -11.17 -9.19 -4.11
CA GLU A 64 -12.41 -9.02 -4.86
C GLU A 64 -13.12 -7.73 -4.42
N ASN A 65 -13.48 -6.88 -5.40
CA ASN A 65 -14.22 -5.64 -5.18
C ASN A 65 -13.61 -4.74 -4.08
N ALA A 66 -12.28 -4.57 -4.07
CA ALA A 66 -11.54 -3.90 -2.98
C ALA A 66 -12.13 -2.55 -2.51
N TYR A 67 -12.73 -1.75 -3.40
CA TYR A 67 -13.36 -0.49 -3.03
C TYR A 67 -14.80 -0.65 -2.53
N GLY A 68 -15.58 -1.54 -3.14
CA GLY A 68 -17.00 -1.73 -2.80
C GLY A 68 -17.23 -2.67 -1.61
N SER A 69 -16.22 -3.47 -1.23
CA SER A 69 -16.30 -4.41 -0.11
C SER A 69 -15.93 -3.78 1.24
N VAL A 70 -15.42 -2.55 1.26
CA VAL A 70 -15.11 -1.82 2.49
C VAL A 70 -16.40 -1.58 3.28
N PRO A 71 -16.59 -2.17 4.47
CA PRO A 71 -17.85 -2.04 5.17
C PRO A 71 -18.05 -0.60 5.64
N HIS A 72 -19.20 0.01 5.36
CA HIS A 72 -19.43 1.43 5.67
C HIS A 72 -19.47 1.78 7.18
N HIS A 73 -19.53 0.78 8.06
CA HIS A 73 -19.43 0.98 9.52
C HIS A 73 -17.97 0.98 10.02
N LEU A 74 -17.01 0.53 9.21
CA LEU A 74 -15.60 0.41 9.55
C LEU A 74 -14.73 1.68 9.38
N PRO A 75 -15.06 2.69 8.55
CA PRO A 75 -14.25 3.91 8.47
C PRO A 75 -14.25 4.73 9.77
N LEU A 76 -15.22 4.47 10.66
CA LEU A 76 -15.47 5.22 11.89
C LEU A 76 -14.83 4.61 13.15
N ILE A 77 -14.23 3.42 13.11
CA ILE A 77 -13.63 2.82 14.31
C ILE A 77 -12.31 3.50 14.71
N GLY A 78 -11.73 4.33 13.83
CA GLY A 78 -10.69 5.30 14.19
C GLY A 78 -11.22 6.66 14.67
N GLY A 79 -12.54 6.92 14.60
CA GLY A 79 -13.18 8.23 14.65
C GLY A 79 -13.24 8.95 16.00
N ARG A 80 -12.17 8.93 16.81
CA ARG A 80 -11.94 9.94 17.86
C ARG A 80 -11.23 11.19 17.31
N TRP A 81 -11.56 11.58 16.07
CA TRP A 81 -10.87 12.64 15.32
C TRP A 81 -11.64 13.97 15.23
N PHE A 82 -12.80 14.10 15.89
CA PHE A 82 -13.65 15.30 15.85
C PHE A 82 -14.30 15.64 17.21
N GLU A 83 -13.61 15.36 18.32
CA GLU A 83 -13.87 15.99 19.61
C GLU A 83 -12.58 16.65 20.09
N GLU A 84 -12.37 17.89 19.61
CA GLU A 84 -11.85 19.07 20.34
C GLU A 84 -11.82 20.28 19.38
#